data_AF-A0AAV4SBF0-F1
#
_entry.id   AF-A0AAV4SBF0-F1
#
_cell.length_a   1.000
_cell.length_b   1.000
_cell.length_c   1.000
_cell.angle_alpha   90.00
_cell.angle_beta   90.00
_cell.angle_gamma   90.00
#
_symmetry.space_group_name_H-M   'P 1'
#
loop_
_entity.id
_entity.type
_entity.pdbx_description
1 polymer ?
#
loop_
_entity_poly.entity_id
_entity_poly.type
_entity_poly.pdbx_seq_one_letter_code
_entity_poly.pdbx_strand_id
1 'polypeptide(L)'
;MNYTFQGYALPLKDIVSPDVDHLLLTGAPFMNHKFYPSYLKLNAAKWTEADRNMSQFMMEAWANFARYGDPTPNRLFNNILWKPINEKNYTYLNINATNTTSTMITDYRDRESRFWNFLLPFFIDREPPTLPPTLEPGIAELRVITSALWGSVTFAALIIIITLFLCILYCRIRSLKKMDDLDSSREVIVNYSASVQEDTPV
;
A
#
# COMPACT_ATOMS: atom_id res chain seq x y z
N MET A 1 12.08 26.05 14.56
CA MET A 1 12.11 26.94 15.73
C MET A 1 12.39 26.09 16.96
N ASN A 2 13.33 26.50 17.82
CA ASN A 2 13.63 25.78 19.07
C ASN A 2 13.25 26.66 20.26
N TYR A 3 11.95 26.93 20.39
CA TYR A 3 11.42 27.82 21.41
C TYR A 3 10.20 27.19 22.06
N THR A 4 10.23 27.02 23.37
CA THR A 4 9.05 26.69 24.17
C THR A 4 8.75 27.86 25.08
N PHE A 5 7.46 28.15 25.27
CA PHE A 5 7.05 29.22 26.17
C PHE A 5 7.55 28.93 27.59
N GLN A 6 8.29 29.88 28.15
CA GLN A 6 8.78 29.74 29.52
C GLN A 6 7.66 30.04 30.54
N GLY A 7 6.73 30.92 30.16
CA GLY A 7 5.60 31.34 30.96
C GLY A 7 4.35 30.45 30.89
N TYR A 8 4.35 29.46 30.00
CA TYR A 8 3.20 28.60 29.72
C TYR A 8 3.63 27.13 29.79
N ALA A 9 3.32 26.48 30.92
CA ALA A 9 3.69 25.10 31.16
C ALA A 9 2.76 24.15 30.40
N LEU A 10 3.20 23.71 29.23
CA LEU A 10 2.65 22.51 28.60
C LEU A 10 3.16 21.26 29.32
N PRO A 11 2.38 20.17 29.37
CA PRO A 11 2.77 18.93 30.05
C PRO A 11 4.05 18.30 29.49
N LEU A 12 4.48 18.68 28.28
CA LEU A 12 5.73 18.25 27.66
C LEU A 12 6.62 19.47 27.40
N LYS A 13 7.58 19.70 28.30
CA LYS A 13 8.47 20.88 28.30
C LYS A 13 9.46 20.92 27.13
N ASP A 14 9.78 19.75 26.57
CA ASP A 14 10.86 19.59 25.59
C ASP A 14 10.38 19.54 24.13
N ILE A 15 9.06 19.61 23.91
CA ILE A 15 8.46 19.60 22.56
C ILE A 15 7.87 20.98 22.30
N VAL A 16 8.33 21.62 21.23
CA VAL A 16 7.72 22.85 20.70
C VAL A 16 6.32 22.50 20.22
N SER A 17 5.30 23.04 20.89
CA SER A 17 3.91 22.83 20.48
C SER A 17 3.67 23.47 19.11
N PRO A 18 2.90 22.83 18.21
CA PRO A 18 2.54 23.40 16.92
C PRO A 18 1.90 24.80 17.01
N ASP A 19 1.21 25.09 18.12
CA ASP A 19 0.50 26.35 18.31
C ASP A 19 1.40 27.52 18.75
N VAL A 20 2.68 27.26 19.06
CA VAL A 20 3.61 28.27 19.58
C VAL A 20 3.81 29.40 18.58
N ASP A 21 4.03 29.05 17.31
CA ASP A 21 4.30 30.03 16.26
C ASP A 21 3.10 30.96 16.08
N HIS A 22 1.88 30.41 16.07
CA HIS A 22 0.65 31.18 15.94
C HIS A 22 0.46 32.17 17.11
N LEU A 23 0.72 31.71 18.35
CA LEU A 23 0.61 32.55 19.53
C LEU A 23 1.63 33.69 19.53
N LEU A 24 2.86 33.43 19.08
CA LEU A 24 3.90 34.46 18.95
C LEU A 24 3.57 35.48 17.85
N LEU A 25 3.08 35.01 16.69
CA LEU A 25 2.71 35.85 15.55
C LEU A 25 1.52 36.76 15.81
N THR A 26 0.55 36.28 16.59
CA THR A 26 -0.65 37.05 16.93
C THR A 26 -0.45 37.99 18.11
N GLY A 27 0.72 37.98 18.75
CA GLY A 27 1.00 38.86 19.88
C GLY A 27 0.36 38.38 21.19
N ALA A 28 0.15 37.07 21.39
CA ALA A 28 -0.51 36.52 22.58
C ALA A 28 0.08 37.02 23.92
N PRO A 29 1.41 37.21 24.06
CA PRO A 29 1.99 37.81 25.26
C PRO A 29 1.50 39.24 25.58
N PHE A 30 1.10 40.00 24.57
CA PHE A 30 0.65 41.39 24.68
C PHE A 30 -0.87 41.54 24.75
N MET A 31 -1.61 40.48 24.42
CA MET A 31 -3.05 40.50 24.27
C MET A 31 -3.77 39.79 25.43
N ASN A 32 -5.04 40.14 25.66
CA ASN A 32 -5.85 39.47 26.68
C ASN A 32 -6.18 38.04 26.23
N HIS A 33 -6.09 37.06 27.13
CA HIS A 33 -6.41 35.65 26.84
C HIS A 33 -7.83 35.46 26.28
N LYS A 34 -8.76 36.39 26.52
CA LYS A 34 -10.16 36.32 26.03
C LYS A 34 -10.27 36.37 24.50
N PHE A 35 -9.27 36.92 23.82
CA PHE A 35 -9.23 36.95 22.36
C PHE A 35 -8.85 35.60 21.74
N TYR A 36 -8.40 34.65 22.57
CA TYR A 36 -8.00 33.33 22.14
C TYR A 36 -9.04 32.27 22.54
N PRO A 37 -9.14 31.17 21.77
CA PRO A 37 -10.01 30.06 22.11
C PRO A 37 -9.70 29.47 23.50
N SER A 38 -10.75 29.13 24.25
CA SER A 38 -10.61 28.65 25.63
C SER A 38 -9.86 27.31 25.76
N TYR A 39 -9.79 26.51 24.69
CA TYR A 39 -9.05 25.23 24.69
C TYR A 39 -7.54 25.42 24.88
N LEU A 40 -6.99 26.59 24.53
CA LEU A 40 -5.57 26.92 24.73
C LEU A 40 -5.24 27.22 26.20
N LYS A 41 -6.23 27.36 27.10
CA LYS A 41 -6.02 27.58 28.55
C LYS A 41 -5.00 28.69 28.87
N LEU A 42 -5.01 29.78 28.09
CA LEU A 42 -4.09 30.92 28.27
C LEU A 42 -4.42 31.78 29.50
N ASN A 43 -5.50 31.47 30.21
CA ASN A 43 -5.90 32.15 31.44
C ASN A 43 -4.87 32.00 32.58
N ALA A 44 -4.13 30.89 32.61
CA ALA A 44 -3.09 30.61 33.59
C ALA A 44 -1.67 30.96 33.08
N ALA A 45 -1.54 31.42 31.83
CA ALA A 45 -0.24 31.73 31.23
C ALA A 45 0.38 32.97 31.91
N LYS A 46 1.64 32.83 32.35
CA LYS A 46 2.43 33.93 32.92
C LYS A 46 3.56 34.30 31.97
N TRP A 47 3.24 35.08 30.94
CA TRP A 47 4.21 35.49 29.92
C TRP A 47 5.44 36.15 30.53
N THR A 48 6.61 35.61 30.20
CA THR A 48 7.92 36.16 30.56
C THR A 48 8.32 37.27 29.61
N GLU A 49 9.34 38.05 29.98
CA GLU A 49 9.93 39.04 29.07
C GLU A 49 10.54 38.39 27.82
N ALA A 50 11.11 37.20 27.95
CA ALA A 50 11.60 36.44 26.81
C ALA A 50 10.46 36.07 25.83
N ASP A 51 9.29 35.66 26.33
CA ASP A 51 8.11 35.37 25.51
C ASP A 51 7.63 36.63 24.77
N ARG A 52 7.66 37.80 25.43
CA ARG A 52 7.32 39.10 24.82
C ARG A 52 8.32 39.49 23.74
N ASN A 53 9.61 39.42 24.02
CA ASN A 53 10.67 39.76 23.08
C ASN A 53 10.62 38.86 21.84
N MET A 54 10.37 37.56 22.03
CA MET A 54 10.20 36.62 20.92
C MET A 54 8.96 36.94 20.08
N SER A 55 7.84 37.25 20.71
CA SER A 55 6.61 37.63 20.00
C SER A 55 6.80 38.94 19.23
N GLN A 56 7.46 39.93 19.83
CA GLN A 56 7.81 41.18 19.16
C GLN A 56 8.72 40.93 17.95
N PHE A 57 9.74 40.10 18.10
CA PHE A 57 10.61 39.70 16.99
C PHE A 57 9.83 39.08 15.83
N MET A 58 8.96 38.11 16.12
CA MET A 58 8.17 37.45 15.08
C MET A 58 7.22 38.43 14.39
N MET A 59 6.49 39.25 15.15
CA MET A 59 5.57 40.24 14.58
C MET A 59 6.31 41.26 13.71
N GLU A 60 7.44 41.78 14.18
CA GLU A 60 8.23 42.78 13.45
C GLU A 60 8.85 42.20 12.18
N ALA A 61 9.43 41.00 12.26
CA ALA A 61 9.99 40.29 11.11
C ALA A 61 8.91 40.04 10.03
N TRP A 62 7.73 39.57 10.44
CA TRP A 62 6.63 39.32 9.50
C TRP A 62 6.02 40.61 8.93
N ALA A 63 5.90 41.67 9.72
CA ALA A 63 5.43 42.97 9.24
C ALA A 63 6.42 43.59 8.23
N ASN A 64 7.72 43.49 8.50
CA ASN A 64 8.76 43.93 7.57
C ASN A 64 8.74 43.11 6.28
N PHE A 65 8.60 41.78 6.37
CA PHE A 65 8.46 40.93 5.20
C PHE A 65 7.24 41.31 4.35
N ALA A 66 6.09 41.56 4.98
CA ALA A 66 4.88 41.99 4.26
C ALA A 66 5.05 43.36 3.58
N ARG A 67 5.84 44.27 4.17
CA ARG A 67 6.04 45.63 3.66
C ARG A 67 7.13 45.73 2.60
N TYR A 68 8.23 45.01 2.77
CA TYR A 68 9.46 45.18 1.98
C TYR A 68 9.87 43.91 1.22
N GLY A 69 9.27 42.75 1.51
CA GLY A 69 9.73 41.44 1.01
C GLY A 69 10.97 40.90 1.74
N ASP A 70 11.49 41.64 2.73
CA ASP A 70 12.62 41.25 3.57
C ASP A 70 12.18 41.31 5.04
N PRO A 71 12.32 40.22 5.83
CA PRO A 71 11.99 40.25 7.27
C PRO A 71 12.92 41.14 8.10
N THR A 72 14.16 41.39 7.64
CA THR A 72 15.17 42.18 8.35
C THR A 72 15.82 43.23 7.45
N PRO A 73 15.06 44.22 6.94
CA PRO A 73 15.62 45.30 6.11
C PRO A 73 16.65 46.12 6.91
N ASN A 74 16.41 46.23 8.22
CA ASN A 74 17.37 46.64 9.22
C ASN A 74 17.60 45.48 10.20
N ARG A 75 18.74 45.49 10.89
CA ARG A 75 19.04 44.47 11.91
C ARG A 75 18.02 44.55 13.05
N LEU A 76 17.28 43.46 13.28
CA LEU A 76 16.36 43.36 14.40
C LEU A 76 17.14 43.08 15.69
N PHE A 77 16.71 43.68 16.80
CA PHE A 77 17.37 43.56 18.11
C PHE A 77 18.89 43.80 18.04
N ASN A 78 19.31 44.73 17.18
CA ASN A 78 20.69 45.14 16.87
C ASN A 78 21.63 44.06 16.30
N ASN A 79 21.28 42.77 16.34
CA ASN A 79 22.20 41.70 15.96
C ASN A 79 21.61 40.66 15.00
N ILE A 80 20.29 40.54 14.91
CA ILE A 80 19.64 39.49 14.12
C ILE A 80 19.48 39.97 12.68
N LEU A 81 20.03 39.19 11.74
CA LEU A 81 19.92 39.40 10.31
C LEU A 81 19.44 38.10 9.66
N TRP A 82 18.22 38.11 9.15
CA TRP A 82 17.60 36.98 8.48
C TRP A 82 17.86 37.10 6.98
N LYS A 83 18.90 36.39 6.51
CA LYS A 83 19.26 36.39 5.10
C LYS A 83 18.34 35.48 4.28
N PRO A 84 18.05 35.84 3.02
CA PRO A 84 17.29 34.96 2.13
C PRO A 84 18.01 33.62 1.94
N ILE A 85 17.23 32.60 1.61
CA ILE A 85 17.78 31.27 1.34
C ILE A 85 18.70 31.30 0.12
N ASN A 86 19.84 30.64 0.21
CA ASN A 86 20.76 30.47 -0.90
C ASN A 86 20.53 29.09 -1.54
N GLU A 87 20.41 29.04 -2.85
CA GLU A 87 20.23 27.78 -3.59
C GLU A 87 21.40 26.81 -3.41
N LYS A 88 22.60 27.33 -3.17
CA LYS A 88 23.80 26.51 -2.96
C LYS A 88 23.86 25.90 -1.56
N ASN A 89 23.48 26.70 -0.57
CA ASN A 89 23.55 26.34 0.84
C ASN A 89 22.18 26.69 1.43
N TYR A 90 21.32 25.69 1.67
CA TYR A 90 19.98 25.88 2.24
C TYR A 90 20.07 26.43 3.67
N THR A 91 20.29 27.74 3.77
CA THR A 91 20.45 28.48 5.01
C THR A 91 19.10 28.86 5.58
N TYR A 92 18.94 28.69 6.88
CA TYR A 92 17.75 29.10 7.61
C TYR A 92 18.16 29.83 8.90
N LEU A 93 17.27 30.66 9.41
CA LEU A 93 17.45 31.29 10.70
C LEU A 93 17.02 30.32 11.81
N ASN A 94 17.95 29.97 12.69
CA ASN A 94 17.61 29.23 13.90
C ASN A 94 17.13 30.22 14.97
N ILE A 95 15.83 30.22 15.23
CA ILE A 95 15.20 31.07 16.24
C ILE A 95 15.26 30.34 17.59
N ASN A 96 15.98 30.94 18.55
CA ASN A 96 16.16 30.41 19.90
C ASN A 96 15.75 31.47 20.96
N ALA A 97 15.35 30.99 22.14
CA ALA A 97 14.81 31.78 23.25
C ALA A 97 15.74 32.85 23.81
N THR A 98 17.05 32.58 23.77
CA THR A 98 18.04 33.52 24.29
C THR A 98 18.36 34.52 23.19
N ASN A 99 18.09 35.80 23.48
CA ASN A 99 18.19 36.96 22.59
C ASN A 99 19.57 37.14 21.90
N THR A 100 20.55 36.29 22.22
CA THR A 100 21.93 36.31 21.74
C THR A 100 22.34 35.09 20.90
N THR A 101 21.49 34.08 20.71
CA THR A 101 21.90 32.82 20.03
C THR A 101 21.20 32.55 18.70
N SER A 102 20.27 33.40 18.28
CA SER A 102 19.60 33.24 16.99
C SER A 102 20.58 33.53 15.85
N THR A 103 20.99 32.49 15.14
CA THR A 103 22.03 32.53 14.11
C THR A 103 21.58 31.82 12.84
N MET A 104 22.20 32.18 11.71
CA MET A 104 21.97 31.48 10.44
C MET A 104 22.71 30.15 10.45
N ILE A 105 21.99 29.05 10.22
CA ILE A 105 22.52 27.68 10.17
C ILE A 105 22.22 27.11 8.78
N THR A 106 23.02 26.17 8.31
CA THR A 106 22.80 25.44 7.05
C THR A 106 22.18 24.07 7.29
N ASP A 107 21.58 23.49 6.26
CA ASP A 107 21.27 22.06 6.17
C ASP A 107 20.28 21.57 7.24
N TYR A 108 19.13 22.24 7.35
CA TYR A 108 18.07 21.81 8.26
C TYR A 108 17.57 20.39 7.92
N ARG A 109 17.90 19.42 8.77
CA ARG A 109 17.45 18.02 8.65
C ARG A 109 17.62 17.46 7.23
N ASP A 110 18.73 17.80 6.58
CA ASP A 110 18.97 17.48 5.17
C ASP A 110 18.95 15.96 4.93
N ARG A 111 19.49 15.17 5.87
CA ARG A 111 19.48 13.70 5.78
C ARG A 111 18.04 13.14 5.77
N GLU A 112 17.20 13.62 6.67
CA GLU A 112 15.80 13.20 6.77
C GLU A 112 14.98 13.71 5.58
N SER A 113 15.22 14.95 5.13
CA SER A 113 14.58 15.48 3.92
C SER A 113 14.93 14.62 2.69
N ARG A 114 16.21 14.24 2.54
CA ARG A 114 16.63 13.34 1.46
C ARG A 114 16.03 11.95 1.59
N PHE A 115 15.87 11.44 2.82
CA PHE A 115 15.20 10.18 3.05
C PHE A 115 13.78 10.18 2.49
N TRP A 116 12.98 11.19 2.82
CA TRP A 116 11.58 11.27 2.36
C TRP A 116 11.44 11.62 0.88
N ASN A 117 12.29 12.51 0.34
CA ASN A 117 12.16 13.00 -1.02
C ASN A 117 12.84 12.12 -2.08
N PHE A 118 13.94 11.44 -1.74
CA PHE A 118 14.71 10.64 -2.69
C PHE A 118 14.70 9.15 -2.35
N LEU A 119 15.00 8.80 -1.09
CA LEU A 119 15.22 7.42 -0.72
C LEU A 119 13.92 6.60 -0.70
N LEU A 120 12.85 7.15 -0.11
CA LEU A 120 11.58 6.45 -0.02
C LEU A 120 10.91 6.21 -1.38
N PRO A 121 10.75 7.22 -2.27
CA PRO A 121 10.22 6.98 -3.61
C PRO A 121 11.05 5.94 -4.37
N PHE A 122 12.38 6.01 -4.25
CA PHE A 122 13.27 5.01 -4.87
C PHE A 122 12.98 3.57 -4.44
N PHE A 123 12.58 3.35 -3.19
CA PHE A 123 12.23 2.01 -2.70
C PHE A 123 10.78 1.60 -3.01
N ILE A 124 9.86 2.55 -3.07
CA ILE A 124 8.44 2.29 -3.36
C ILE A 124 8.22 2.00 -4.85
N ASP A 125 8.96 2.67 -5.74
CA ASP A 125 8.85 2.50 -7.20
C ASP A 125 9.51 1.21 -7.70
N ARG A 126 10.28 0.52 -6.86
CA ARG A 126 10.78 -0.81 -7.17
C ARG A 126 9.86 -1.83 -6.55
N GLU A 127 9.50 -2.85 -7.33
CA GLU A 127 8.94 -4.06 -6.74
C GLU A 127 9.88 -4.46 -5.60
N PRO A 128 9.36 -4.70 -4.37
CA PRO A 128 10.20 -5.19 -3.29
C PRO A 128 10.94 -6.40 -3.86
N PRO A 129 12.25 -6.59 -3.58
CA PRO A 129 12.93 -7.79 -4.02
C PRO A 129 12.07 -8.94 -3.52
N THR A 130 11.32 -9.55 -4.44
CA THR A 130 10.44 -10.63 -4.06
C THR A 130 11.44 -11.68 -3.64
N LEU A 131 11.55 -11.91 -2.33
CA LEU A 131 12.14 -13.13 -1.84
C LEU A 131 11.49 -14.22 -2.72
N PRO A 132 12.29 -15.11 -3.34
CA PRO A 132 11.71 -16.21 -4.11
C PRO A 132 10.63 -16.78 -3.20
N PRO A 133 9.38 -16.87 -3.69
CA PRO A 133 8.22 -17.06 -2.84
C PRO A 133 8.62 -18.14 -1.87
N THR A 134 8.67 -17.80 -0.58
CA THR A 134 8.90 -18.81 0.45
C THR A 134 7.61 -19.59 0.43
N LEU A 135 7.49 -20.49 -0.55
CA LEU A 135 6.46 -21.48 -0.62
C LEU A 135 6.70 -22.22 0.67
N GLU A 136 5.78 -22.05 1.62
CA GLU A 136 5.69 -22.98 2.73
C GLU A 136 5.79 -24.38 2.12
N PRO A 137 6.74 -25.23 2.57
CA PRO A 137 7.06 -26.47 1.90
C PRO A 137 5.82 -27.35 1.67
N GLY A 138 4.76 -27.20 2.47
CA GLY A 138 3.49 -27.89 2.27
C GLY A 138 2.79 -27.61 0.93
N ILE A 139 2.80 -26.38 0.42
CA ILE A 139 2.01 -26.01 -0.78
C ILE A 139 2.65 -26.55 -2.07
N ALA A 140 3.98 -26.65 -2.12
CA ALA A 140 4.70 -27.23 -3.26
C ALA A 140 4.40 -28.73 -3.38
N GLU A 141 4.50 -29.44 -2.26
CA GLU A 141 4.25 -30.88 -2.18
C GLU A 141 2.78 -31.20 -2.51
N LEU A 142 1.84 -30.40 -2.00
CA LEU A 142 0.41 -30.55 -2.31
C LEU A 142 0.09 -30.35 -3.80
N ARG A 143 0.77 -29.43 -4.51
CA ARG A 143 0.55 -29.23 -5.95
C ARG A 143 1.01 -30.43 -6.79
N VAL A 144 2.14 -31.02 -6.45
CA VAL A 144 2.67 -32.20 -7.15
C VAL A 144 1.75 -33.40 -6.89
N ILE A 145 1.34 -33.62 -5.64
CA ILE A 145 0.41 -34.70 -5.28
C ILE A 145 -0.96 -34.52 -5.96
N THR A 146 -1.54 -33.32 -5.92
CA THR A 146 -2.86 -33.06 -6.52
C THR A 146 -2.84 -33.20 -8.05
N SER A 147 -1.81 -32.69 -8.73
CA SER A 147 -1.71 -32.84 -10.19
C SER A 147 -1.55 -34.29 -10.65
N ALA A 148 -0.78 -35.11 -9.91
CA ALA A 148 -0.65 -36.54 -10.18
C ALA A 148 -1.97 -37.32 -9.95
N LEU A 149 -2.73 -36.95 -8.91
CA LEU A 149 -4.02 -37.55 -8.62
C LEU A 149 -5.03 -37.29 -9.73
N TRP A 150 -5.16 -36.05 -10.20
CA TRP A 150 -6.07 -35.73 -11.30
C TRP A 150 -5.66 -36.43 -12.60
N GLY A 151 -4.37 -36.52 -12.91
CA GLY A 151 -3.87 -37.27 -14.07
C GLY A 151 -4.28 -38.74 -14.03
N SER A 152 -4.08 -39.43 -12.90
CA SER A 152 -4.46 -40.84 -12.76
C SER A 152 -5.98 -41.07 -12.87
N VAL A 153 -6.80 -40.18 -12.30
CA VAL A 153 -8.27 -40.24 -12.39
C VAL A 153 -8.74 -40.10 -13.83
N THR A 154 -8.18 -39.16 -14.60
CA THR A 154 -8.54 -38.99 -16.02
C THR A 154 -8.17 -40.22 -16.85
N PHE A 155 -6.99 -40.80 -16.61
CA PHE A 155 -6.53 -41.98 -17.34
C PHE A 155 -7.39 -43.22 -17.06
N ALA A 156 -7.73 -43.45 -15.79
CA ALA A 156 -8.63 -44.54 -15.40
C ALA A 156 -10.03 -44.37 -16.00
N ALA A 157 -10.58 -43.15 -16.00
CA ALA A 157 -11.86 -42.85 -16.62
C ALA A 157 -11.85 -43.10 -18.13
N LEU A 158 -10.78 -42.71 -18.84
CA LEU A 158 -10.62 -42.99 -20.27
C LEU A 158 -10.56 -44.49 -20.57
N ILE A 159 -9.85 -45.28 -19.77
CA ILE A 159 -9.81 -46.75 -19.93
C ILE A 159 -11.21 -47.36 -19.75
N ILE A 160 -11.96 -46.90 -18.75
CA ILE A 160 -13.34 -47.39 -18.51
C ILE A 160 -14.23 -47.04 -19.72
N ILE A 161 -14.12 -45.83 -20.27
CA ILE A 161 -14.89 -45.42 -21.45
C ILE A 161 -14.50 -46.26 -22.68
N ILE A 162 -13.22 -46.51 -22.91
CA ILE A 162 -12.74 -47.32 -24.04
C ILE A 162 -13.21 -48.77 -23.91
N THR A 163 -13.11 -49.37 -22.72
CA THR A 163 -13.59 -50.75 -22.49
C THR A 163 -15.10 -50.87 -22.67
N LEU A 164 -15.89 -49.89 -22.20
CA LEU A 164 -17.32 -49.84 -22.46
C LEU A 164 -17.62 -49.69 -23.96
N PHE A 165 -16.89 -48.82 -24.66
CA PHE A 165 -17.06 -48.64 -26.10
C PHE A 165 -16.75 -49.92 -26.88
N LEU A 166 -15.63 -50.59 -26.55
CA LEU A 166 -15.28 -51.89 -27.14
C LEU A 166 -16.30 -52.98 -26.79
N CYS A 167 -16.83 -52.98 -25.57
CA CYS A 167 -17.88 -53.92 -25.16
C CYS A 167 -19.17 -53.69 -25.96
N ILE A 168 -19.59 -52.43 -26.15
CA ILE A 168 -20.75 -52.07 -26.97
C ILE A 168 -20.53 -52.49 -28.43
N LEU A 169 -19.37 -52.20 -29.00
CA LEU A 169 -19.03 -52.61 -30.36
C LEU A 169 -19.02 -54.15 -30.50
N TYR A 170 -18.45 -54.85 -29.54
CA TYR A 170 -18.43 -56.31 -29.50
C TYR A 170 -19.84 -56.88 -29.40
N CYS A 171 -20.68 -56.34 -28.51
CA CYS A 171 -22.09 -56.73 -28.38
C CYS A 171 -22.87 -56.49 -29.68
N ARG A 172 -22.62 -55.36 -30.37
CA ARG A 172 -23.26 -55.05 -31.67
C ARG A 172 -22.86 -56.04 -32.75
N ILE A 173 -21.56 -56.32 -32.90
CA ILE A 173 -21.05 -57.27 -33.91
C ILE A 173 -21.56 -58.69 -33.63
N ARG A 174 -21.57 -59.11 -32.36
CA ARG A 174 -22.12 -60.42 -31.99
C ARG A 174 -23.63 -60.52 -32.23
N SER A 175 -24.37 -59.44 -31.95
CA SER A 175 -25.81 -59.38 -32.25
C SER A 175 -26.09 -59.49 -33.74
N LEU A 176 -25.24 -58.92 -34.60
CA LEU A 176 -25.37 -59.04 -36.06
C LEU A 176 -25.08 -60.48 -36.53
N LYS A 177 -24.00 -61.12 -36.06
CA LYS A 177 -23.73 -62.53 -36.37
C LYS A 177 -24.87 -63.45 -35.95
N LYS A 178 -25.47 -63.21 -34.78
CA LYS A 178 -26.62 -64.00 -34.32
C LYS A 178 -27.85 -63.82 -35.22
N MET A 179 -28.03 -62.66 -35.85
CA MET A 179 -29.11 -62.42 -36.80
C MET A 179 -28.84 -63.16 -38.13
N ASP A 180 -27.61 -63.10 -38.65
CA ASP A 180 -27.23 -63.83 -39.87
C ASP A 180 -27.34 -65.36 -39.70
N ASP A 181 -26.91 -65.90 -38.55
CA ASP A 181 -27.03 -67.33 -38.24
C ASP A 181 -28.51 -67.76 -38.15
N LEU A 182 -29.39 -66.90 -37.62
CA LEU A 182 -30.83 -67.15 -37.53
C LEU A 182 -31.51 -67.07 -38.90
N ASP A 183 -31.09 -66.14 -39.76
CA ASP A 183 -31.64 -66.00 -41.11
C ASP A 183 -31.21 -67.18 -41.99
N SER A 184 -29.92 -67.56 -41.94
CA SER A 184 -29.41 -68.77 -42.60
C SER A 184 -30.12 -70.04 -42.13
N SER A 185 -30.32 -70.20 -40.81
CA SER A 185 -31.09 -71.34 -40.27
C SER A 185 -32.54 -71.36 -40.75
N ARG A 186 -33.16 -70.17 -40.90
CA ARG A 186 -34.53 -70.03 -41.38
C ARG A 186 -34.64 -70.33 -42.88
N GLU A 187 -33.68 -69.89 -43.70
CA GLU A 187 -33.63 -70.24 -45.12
C GLU A 187 -33.44 -71.75 -45.34
N VAL A 188 -32.59 -72.41 -44.55
CA VAL A 188 -32.42 -73.87 -44.60
C VAL A 188 -33.73 -74.60 -44.26
N ILE A 189 -34.47 -74.15 -43.23
CA ILE A 189 -35.77 -74.74 -42.86
C ILE A 189 -36.81 -74.52 -43.97
N VAL A 190 -36.87 -73.33 -44.57
CA VAL A 190 -37.81 -73.03 -45.67
C VAL A 190 -37.50 -73.87 -46.90
N ASN A 191 -36.23 -73.96 -47.31
CA ASN A 191 -35.81 -74.79 -48.44
C ASN A 191 -36.08 -76.29 -48.19
N TYR A 192 -35.87 -76.76 -46.95
CA TYR A 192 -36.22 -78.12 -46.56
C TYR A 192 -37.74 -78.37 -46.68
N SER A 193 -38.58 -77.46 -46.18
CA SER A 193 -40.04 -77.59 -46.32
C SER A 193 -40.54 -77.51 -47.77
N ALA A 194 -39.87 -76.75 -48.63
CA ALA A 194 -40.18 -76.71 -50.07
C ALA A 194 -39.83 -78.04 -50.76
N SER A 195 -38.67 -78.65 -50.45
CA SER A 195 -38.28 -79.95 -51.01
C SER A 195 -39.19 -81.10 -50.58
N VAL A 196 -39.72 -81.06 -49.35
CA VAL A 196 -40.65 -82.09 -48.84
C VAL A 196 -42.03 -81.99 -49.52
N GLN A 197 -42.42 -80.80 -50.00
CA GLN A 197 -43.69 -80.60 -50.71
C GLN A 197 -43.64 -81.14 -52.15
N GLU A 198 -42.45 -81.18 -52.77
CA GLU A 198 -42.25 -81.61 -54.18
C GLU A 198 -42.24 -83.15 -54.35
N ASP A 199 -42.05 -83.90 -53.27
CA ASP A 199 -42.05 -85.38 -53.25
C ASP A 199 -43.40 -86.03 -52.82
N THR A 200 -44.51 -85.28 -52.86
CA THR A 200 -45.85 -85.86 -52.63
C THR A 200 -46.58 -86.14 -53.95
N PRO A 201 -46.76 -87.41 -54.36
CA PRO A 201 -47.44 -87.77 -55.60
C PRO A 201 -48.96 -87.60 -55.47
N VAL A 202 -49.59 -87.05 -56.52
CA VAL A 202 -51.01 -87.27 -56.86
C VAL A 202 -51.08 -88.30 -57.97
#